data_AF-A0A9X4BSB4-F1
#
_entry.id   AF-A0A9X4BSB4-F1
#
_cell.length_a   1.000
_cell.length_b   1.000
_cell.length_c   1.000
_cell.angle_alpha   90.00
_cell.angle_beta   90.00
_cell.angle_gamma   90.00
#
_symmetry.space_group_name_H-M   'P 1'
#
loop_
_entity.id
_entity.type
_entity.pdbx_description
1 polymer ?
#
loop_
_entity_poly.entity_id
_entity_poly.type
_entity_poly.pdbx_seq_one_letter_code
_entity_poly.pdbx_strand_id
1 'polypeptide(L)'
;DLLGAESALLHVRPLGFTDFIASAGTAQWGQVTRYEAMSLAELNAQVEAAKSSDLEKAKQLAKEAKLSREKRWPHWAKKDLWSEAELAALCCGFVPDERGMPNDPGRVNGSDQQAIAILRAEDDIRRGTLSQRLAFVPRDDADSAARMYGTARHFVPSVAAEWAAQQFDTFPASLLAAVRERDRSSAADLAAIVPVPEIAPKANKPLDERERTTLLCVIGALAKHAKLDLSQHMKAGDTIAAIVPELQLTGRTIGEHLKKVGEAMEKRTK
;
A
#
# COMPACT_ATOMS: atom_id res chain seq x y z
N ASP A 1 -62.44 -17.58 59.70
CA ASP A 1 -62.07 -17.02 61.01
C ASP A 1 -60.78 -16.22 60.89
N LEU A 2 -60.81 -14.89 60.82
CA LEU A 2 -61.23 -13.93 61.85
C LEU A 2 -60.25 -13.85 63.03
N LEU A 3 -59.50 -12.73 63.06
CA LEU A 3 -59.31 -11.80 64.20
C LEU A 3 -57.88 -11.55 64.68
N GLY A 4 -57.56 -10.25 64.68
CA GLY A 4 -56.53 -9.59 65.50
C GLY A 4 -55.50 -8.83 64.65
N ALA A 5 -55.50 -7.50 64.52
CA ALA A 5 -56.27 -6.46 65.16
C ALA A 5 -56.24 -5.20 64.28
N GLU A 6 -57.34 -4.47 64.27
CA GLU A 6 -57.59 -3.23 63.55
C GLU A 6 -57.01 -2.00 64.28
N SER A 7 -56.79 -0.94 63.49
CA SER A 7 -57.01 0.48 63.84
C SER A 7 -56.03 1.19 64.78
N ALA A 8 -55.19 2.03 64.17
CA ALA A 8 -54.93 3.38 64.69
C ALA A 8 -54.70 4.36 63.52
N LEU A 9 -55.79 5.04 63.14
CA LEU A 9 -55.77 6.30 62.39
C LEU A 9 -54.98 7.33 63.20
N LEU A 10 -53.84 7.79 62.68
CA LEU A 10 -53.17 8.99 63.19
C LEU A 10 -53.22 10.09 62.12
N HIS A 11 -53.86 11.18 62.52
CA HIS A 11 -54.05 12.41 61.78
C HIS A 11 -52.78 12.91 61.10
N VAL A 12 -52.85 13.06 59.78
CA VAL A 12 -51.97 13.96 59.02
C VAL A 12 -52.32 15.39 59.44
N ARG A 13 -51.50 15.99 60.31
CA ARG A 13 -51.48 17.46 60.46
C ARG A 13 -50.54 18.04 59.41
N PRO A 14 -50.94 19.10 58.68
CA PRO A 14 -50.05 19.75 57.73
C PRO A 14 -49.00 20.54 58.51
N LEU A 15 -47.72 20.17 58.35
CA LEU A 15 -46.61 20.92 58.91
C LEU A 15 -46.52 22.26 58.18
N GLY A 16 -46.71 23.33 58.95
CA GLY A 16 -46.53 24.71 58.54
C GLY A 16 -45.06 25.04 58.27
N PHE A 17 -44.89 26.09 57.50
CA PHE A 17 -43.71 26.58 56.80
C PHE A 17 -42.51 27.06 57.66
N THR A 18 -42.31 26.59 58.91
CA THR A 18 -41.32 27.24 59.81
C THR A 18 -40.41 26.36 60.67
N ASP A 19 -40.36 25.03 60.48
CA ASP A 19 -39.48 24.18 61.31
C ASP A 19 -38.31 23.58 60.52
N PHE A 20 -37.44 24.43 59.98
CA PHE A 20 -36.11 24.03 59.51
C PHE A 20 -35.02 24.98 60.05
N ILE A 21 -34.82 24.96 61.36
CA ILE A 21 -33.66 25.59 62.01
C ILE A 21 -33.03 24.60 62.99
N ALA A 22 -31.71 24.41 62.80
CA ALA A 22 -30.72 23.87 63.72
C ALA A 22 -30.64 22.34 63.92
N SER A 23 -29.86 21.69 63.04
CA SER A 23 -28.97 20.60 63.46
C SER A 23 -27.53 21.04 63.24
N ALA A 24 -26.70 20.80 64.25
CA ALA A 24 -25.31 21.19 64.36
C ALA A 24 -24.46 20.73 63.16
N GLY A 25 -24.10 21.72 62.35
CA GLY A 25 -23.14 21.64 61.27
C GLY A 25 -22.58 23.04 61.06
N THR A 26 -21.83 23.52 62.05
CA THR A 26 -20.98 24.72 61.94
C THR A 26 -19.89 24.49 60.90
N ALA A 27 -20.27 24.48 59.64
CA ALA A 27 -19.42 24.71 58.48
C ALA A 27 -19.93 26.01 57.83
N GLN A 28 -19.57 27.12 58.47
CA GLN A 28 -19.21 28.38 57.83
C GLN A 28 -19.87 28.67 56.46
N TRP A 29 -21.14 29.07 56.47
CA TRP A 29 -21.81 29.77 55.35
C TRP A 29 -21.30 31.22 55.21
N GLY A 30 -19.98 31.41 55.38
CA GLY A 30 -19.29 32.69 55.46
C GLY A 30 -17.99 32.73 54.66
N GLN A 31 -17.81 31.79 53.73
CA GLN A 31 -16.90 31.94 52.61
C GLN A 31 -17.63 31.48 51.35
N VAL A 32 -18.57 32.31 50.88
CA VAL A 32 -18.70 32.44 49.43
C VAL A 32 -17.33 32.92 49.01
N THR A 33 -16.46 32.01 48.56
CA THR A 33 -15.28 32.38 47.79
C THR A 33 -15.81 33.35 46.76
N ARG A 34 -15.45 34.63 46.90
CA ARG A 34 -15.56 35.57 45.80
C ARG A 34 -14.79 34.86 44.70
N TYR A 35 -15.51 34.24 43.77
CA TYR A 35 -15.00 34.18 42.42
C TYR A 35 -14.83 35.66 42.09
N GLU A 36 -13.62 36.18 42.28
CA GLU A 36 -13.24 37.41 41.61
C GLU A 36 -13.64 37.15 40.17
N ALA A 37 -14.70 37.82 39.74
CA ALA A 37 -15.22 37.67 38.40
C ALA A 37 -14.08 38.15 37.52
N MET A 38 -13.28 37.21 37.02
CA MET A 38 -12.24 37.50 36.05
C MET A 38 -12.90 38.35 34.98
N SER A 39 -12.31 39.50 34.72
CA SER A 39 -12.73 40.33 33.62
C SER A 39 -12.71 39.49 32.34
N LEU A 40 -13.60 39.80 31.39
CA LEU A 40 -13.60 39.14 30.08
C LEU A 40 -12.19 39.17 29.45
N ALA A 41 -11.41 40.22 29.71
CA ALA A 41 -10.03 40.37 29.27
C ALA A 41 -9.08 39.33 29.91
N GLU A 42 -9.18 39.10 31.22
CA GLU A 42 -8.39 38.07 31.92
C GLU A 42 -8.78 36.66 31.48
N LEU A 43 -10.08 36.40 31.26
CA LEU A 43 -10.56 35.12 30.74
C LEU A 43 -10.03 34.86 29.33
N ASN A 44 -10.11 35.85 28.45
CA ASN A 44 -9.57 35.75 27.10
C ASN A 44 -8.05 35.55 27.11
N ALA A 45 -7.33 36.25 27.98
CA ALA A 45 -5.88 36.07 28.12
C ALA A 45 -5.50 34.65 28.57
N GLN A 46 -6.25 34.07 29.52
CA GLN A 46 -6.02 32.67 29.95
C GLN A 46 -6.36 31.67 28.85
N VAL A 47 -7.43 31.89 28.09
CA VAL A 47 -7.80 31.04 26.96
C VAL A 47 -6.73 31.07 25.87
N GLU A 48 -6.20 32.23 25.51
CA GLU A 48 -5.12 32.34 24.52
C GLU A 48 -3.79 31.76 25.04
N ALA A 49 -3.50 31.90 26.33
CA ALA A 49 -2.36 31.24 26.97
C ALA A 49 -2.49 29.70 26.96
N ALA A 50 -3.69 29.17 27.21
CA ALA A 50 -3.97 27.74 27.14
C ALA A 50 -3.85 27.22 25.70
N LYS A 51 -4.45 27.91 24.72
CA LYS A 51 -4.34 27.57 23.29
C LYS A 51 -2.89 27.55 22.80
N SER A 52 -2.10 28.54 23.16
CA SER A 52 -0.69 28.60 22.77
C SER A 52 0.15 27.51 23.44
N SER A 53 -0.10 27.22 24.73
CA SER A 53 0.54 26.10 25.41
C SER A 53 0.20 24.75 24.76
N ASP A 54 -1.08 24.53 24.45
CA ASP A 54 -1.53 23.29 23.82
C ASP A 54 -1.02 23.17 22.38
N LEU A 55 -0.90 24.28 21.65
CA LEU A 55 -0.26 24.31 20.34
C LEU A 55 1.22 23.90 20.42
N GLU A 56 1.97 24.39 21.40
CA GLU A 56 3.37 24.01 21.59
C GLU A 56 3.51 22.53 21.98
N LYS A 57 2.64 22.02 22.85
CA LYS A 57 2.58 20.57 23.15
C LYS A 57 2.29 19.76 21.89
N ALA A 58 1.32 20.18 21.07
CA ALA A 58 0.97 19.51 19.83
C ALA A 58 2.15 19.48 18.83
N LYS A 59 2.88 20.60 18.69
CA LYS A 59 4.10 20.66 17.86
C LYS A 59 5.17 19.71 18.36
N GLN A 60 5.38 19.65 19.67
CA GLN A 60 6.37 18.76 20.28
C GLN A 60 6.01 17.27 20.06
N LEU A 61 4.74 16.90 20.29
CA LEU A 61 4.24 15.56 20.02
C LEU A 61 4.37 15.20 18.53
N ALA A 62 4.07 16.13 17.61
CA ALA A 62 4.23 15.91 16.18
C ALA A 62 5.70 15.68 15.78
N LYS A 63 6.63 16.41 16.41
CA LYS A 63 8.08 16.25 16.20
C LYS A 63 8.56 14.89 16.71
N GLU A 64 8.12 14.47 17.88
CA GLU A 64 8.43 13.16 18.45
C GLU A 64 7.85 12.01 17.62
N ALA A 65 6.60 12.15 17.16
CA ALA A 65 5.97 11.20 16.25
C ALA A 65 6.77 11.08 14.94
N LYS A 66 7.19 12.20 14.33
CA LYS A 66 8.03 12.20 13.13
C LYS A 66 9.34 11.45 13.35
N LEU A 67 10.05 11.74 14.44
CA LEU A 67 11.30 11.05 14.79
C LEU A 67 11.09 9.54 15.01
N SER A 68 9.98 9.18 15.65
CA SER A 68 9.60 7.78 15.86
C SER A 68 9.34 7.05 14.53
N ARG A 69 8.65 7.69 13.59
CA ARG A 69 8.42 7.16 12.23
C ARG A 69 9.73 6.94 11.48
N GLU A 70 10.64 7.93 11.50
CA GLU A 70 11.94 7.84 10.83
C GLU A 70 12.77 6.64 11.30
N LYS A 71 12.68 6.28 12.58
CA LYS A 71 13.35 5.09 13.13
C LYS A 71 12.79 3.77 12.60
N ARG A 72 11.55 3.73 12.11
CA ARG A 72 10.86 2.51 11.65
C ARG A 72 11.08 2.23 10.17
N TRP A 73 11.47 3.22 9.36
CA TRP A 73 11.69 3.03 7.92
C TRP A 73 12.69 1.95 7.53
N PRO A 74 13.84 1.77 8.22
CA PRO A 74 14.77 0.70 7.88
C PRO A 74 14.18 -0.70 8.00
N HIS A 75 13.23 -0.91 8.93
CA HIS A 75 12.52 -2.19 9.07
C HIS A 75 11.63 -2.46 7.86
N TRP A 76 10.85 -1.45 7.44
CA TRP A 76 9.96 -1.55 6.29
C TRP A 76 10.71 -1.70 4.97
N ALA A 77 11.84 -1.03 4.82
CA ALA A 77 12.71 -1.17 3.66
C ALA A 77 13.21 -2.61 3.50
N LYS A 78 13.54 -3.30 4.60
CA LYS A 78 14.05 -4.68 4.61
C LYS A 78 13.00 -5.76 4.29
N LYS A 79 11.71 -5.44 4.41
CA LYS A 79 10.63 -6.42 4.16
C LYS A 79 10.64 -6.85 2.69
N ASP A 80 10.48 -8.13 2.38
CA ASP A 80 10.58 -8.60 0.98
C ASP A 80 9.43 -8.13 0.10
N LEU A 81 8.23 -8.09 0.66
CA LEU A 81 7.00 -7.70 -0.03
C LEU A 81 6.13 -6.84 0.87
N TRP A 82 5.47 -5.86 0.28
CA TRP A 82 4.43 -5.06 0.93
C TRP A 82 3.05 -5.50 0.43
N SER A 83 2.11 -5.68 1.34
CA SER A 83 0.70 -5.83 0.97
C SER A 83 0.13 -4.51 0.46
N GLU A 84 -1.00 -4.56 -0.23
CA GLU A 84 -1.71 -3.36 -0.71
C GLU A 84 -2.02 -2.37 0.43
N ALA A 85 -2.50 -2.87 1.58
CA ALA A 85 -2.82 -2.04 2.73
C ALA A 85 -1.57 -1.35 3.33
N GLU A 86 -0.46 -2.10 3.43
CA GLU A 86 0.82 -1.54 3.90
C GLU A 86 1.34 -0.48 2.93
N LEU A 87 1.31 -0.75 1.62
CA LEU A 87 1.72 0.24 0.62
C LEU A 87 0.86 1.50 0.69
N ALA A 88 -0.46 1.38 0.83
CA ALA A 88 -1.36 2.52 0.95
C ALA A 88 -1.03 3.39 2.17
N ALA A 89 -0.79 2.76 3.33
CA ALA A 89 -0.37 3.48 4.53
C ALA A 89 0.99 4.20 4.35
N LEU A 90 1.96 3.55 3.71
CA LEU A 90 3.28 4.12 3.43
C LEU A 90 3.21 5.29 2.42
N CYS A 91 2.35 5.20 1.39
CA CYS A 91 2.06 6.31 0.46
C CYS A 91 1.60 7.57 1.19
N CYS A 92 0.78 7.40 2.23
CA CYS A 92 0.31 8.50 3.08
C CYS A 92 1.30 8.93 4.17
N GLY A 93 2.50 8.32 4.25
CA GLY A 93 3.51 8.63 5.26
C GLY A 93 3.22 8.07 6.66
N PHE A 94 2.34 7.08 6.76
CA PHE A 94 2.03 6.39 8.02
C PHE A 94 2.84 5.11 8.17
N VAL A 95 3.07 4.70 9.42
CA VAL A 95 3.66 3.39 9.72
C VAL A 95 2.55 2.33 9.81
N PRO A 96 2.57 1.29 8.95
CA PRO A 96 1.59 0.20 9.04
C PRO A 96 1.78 -0.67 10.28
N ASP A 97 0.75 -1.44 10.63
CA ASP A 97 0.73 -2.50 11.63
C ASP A 97 0.73 -3.89 10.97
N GLU A 98 0.70 -4.96 11.78
CA GLU A 98 0.69 -6.35 11.31
C GLU A 98 -0.53 -6.72 10.45
N ARG A 99 -1.60 -5.90 10.49
CA ARG A 99 -2.83 -6.07 9.70
C ARG A 99 -2.91 -5.08 8.52
N GLY A 100 -1.84 -4.30 8.28
CA GLY A 100 -1.80 -3.25 7.25
C GLY A 100 -2.59 -1.99 7.62
N MET A 101 -3.11 -1.88 8.84
CA MET A 101 -3.75 -0.68 9.36
C MET A 101 -2.69 0.19 10.05
N PRO A 102 -2.80 1.53 10.09
CA PRO A 102 -1.74 2.34 10.67
C PRO A 102 -1.70 2.23 12.22
N ASN A 103 -0.68 1.59 12.78
CA ASN A 103 -0.29 1.78 14.19
C ASN A 103 0.75 2.91 14.26
N ASP A 104 0.28 4.09 13.86
CA ASP A 104 1.11 5.27 13.72
C ASP A 104 1.12 6.09 15.02
N PRO A 105 2.30 6.47 15.56
CA PRO A 105 2.40 7.20 16.83
C PRO A 105 1.76 8.61 16.80
N GLY A 106 1.43 9.13 15.62
CA GLY A 106 0.67 10.38 15.44
C GLY A 106 -0.79 10.17 15.03
N ARG A 107 -1.32 8.95 15.13
CA ARG A 107 -2.71 8.65 14.76
C ARG A 107 -3.67 9.14 15.83
N VAL A 108 -4.69 9.88 15.39
CA VAL A 108 -5.87 10.17 16.20
C VAL A 108 -6.92 9.11 15.88
N ASN A 109 -7.28 8.29 16.88
CA ASN A 109 -8.31 7.28 16.71
C ASN A 109 -9.64 7.93 16.29
N GLY A 110 -10.25 7.44 15.21
CA GLY A 110 -11.49 7.99 14.65
C GLY A 110 -11.30 9.20 13.73
N SER A 111 -10.08 9.50 13.28
CA SER A 111 -9.87 10.55 12.26
C SER A 111 -10.33 10.08 10.88
N ASP A 112 -11.48 10.57 10.43
CA ASP A 112 -12.03 10.32 9.09
C ASP A 112 -11.06 10.74 7.99
N GLN A 113 -10.31 11.84 8.20
CA GLN A 113 -9.36 12.36 7.20
C GLN A 113 -8.24 11.37 6.90
N GLN A 114 -7.72 10.66 7.90
CA GLN A 114 -6.66 9.66 7.69
C GLN A 114 -7.20 8.43 6.97
N ALA A 115 -8.40 7.97 7.33
CA ALA A 115 -9.05 6.86 6.65
C ALA A 115 -9.34 7.20 5.17
N ILE A 116 -9.82 8.42 4.90
CA ILE A 116 -10.06 8.90 3.53
C ILE A 116 -8.74 8.95 2.72
N ALA A 117 -7.64 9.40 3.32
CA ALA A 117 -6.35 9.45 2.64
C ALA A 117 -5.87 8.06 2.21
N ILE A 118 -5.98 7.07 3.11
CA ILE A 118 -5.59 5.68 2.82
C ILE A 118 -6.47 5.08 1.73
N LEU A 119 -7.80 5.27 1.80
CA LEU A 119 -8.71 4.78 0.77
C LEU A 119 -8.41 5.38 -0.62
N ARG A 120 -8.01 6.65 -0.67
CA ARG A 120 -7.57 7.29 -1.92
C ARG A 120 -6.27 6.67 -2.44
N ALA A 121 -5.30 6.45 -1.55
CA ALA A 121 -4.04 5.80 -1.92
C ALA A 121 -4.26 4.38 -2.45
N GLU A 122 -5.16 3.60 -1.83
CA GLU A 122 -5.56 2.28 -2.34
C GLU A 122 -6.15 2.37 -3.75
N ASP A 123 -7.07 3.31 -4.00
CA ASP A 123 -7.65 3.50 -5.34
C ASP A 123 -6.58 3.85 -6.38
N ASP A 124 -5.61 4.71 -6.04
CA ASP A 124 -4.48 5.04 -6.90
C ASP A 124 -3.55 3.86 -7.17
N ILE A 125 -3.27 3.04 -6.16
CA ILE A 125 -2.50 1.79 -6.30
C ILE A 125 -3.22 0.84 -7.26
N ARG A 126 -4.55 0.70 -7.12
CA ARG A 126 -5.39 -0.13 -8.01
C ARG A 126 -5.35 0.39 -9.44
N ARG A 127 -5.51 1.70 -9.65
CA ARG A 127 -5.38 2.32 -10.98
C ARG A 127 -3.99 2.13 -11.56
N GLY A 128 -2.94 2.32 -10.77
CA GLY A 128 -1.54 2.11 -11.16
C GLY A 128 -1.32 0.67 -11.65
N THR A 129 -1.85 -0.30 -10.91
CA THR A 129 -1.79 -1.72 -11.25
C THR A 129 -2.56 -2.05 -12.53
N LEU A 130 -3.81 -1.57 -12.66
CA LEU A 130 -4.64 -1.79 -13.84
C LEU A 130 -4.02 -1.19 -15.11
N SER A 131 -3.41 0.00 -14.98
CA SER A 131 -2.70 0.67 -16.08
C SER A 131 -1.29 0.12 -16.34
N GLN A 132 -0.88 -0.95 -15.66
CA GLN A 132 0.45 -1.57 -15.77
C GLN A 132 1.63 -0.64 -15.43
N ARG A 133 1.37 0.46 -14.72
CA ARG A 133 2.41 1.39 -14.23
C ARG A 133 3.03 0.94 -12.91
N LEU A 134 2.36 0.06 -12.18
CA LEU A 134 2.83 -0.54 -10.95
C LEU A 134 2.75 -2.07 -11.05
N ALA A 135 3.91 -2.73 -10.99
CA ALA A 135 3.98 -4.18 -11.00
C ALA A 135 3.64 -4.75 -9.62
N PHE A 136 2.97 -5.91 -9.60
CA PHE A 136 2.63 -6.63 -8.38
C PHE A 136 2.94 -8.13 -8.53
N VAL A 137 3.14 -8.78 -7.39
CA VAL A 137 3.28 -10.22 -7.23
C VAL A 137 1.93 -10.76 -6.74
N PRO A 138 1.26 -11.63 -7.51
CA PRO A 138 0.03 -12.26 -7.07
C PRO A 138 0.30 -13.27 -5.94
N ARG A 139 -0.67 -13.41 -5.03
CA ARG A 139 -0.72 -14.52 -4.08
C ARG A 139 -1.37 -15.74 -4.73
N ASP A 140 -0.64 -16.84 -4.79
CA ASP A 140 -1.15 -18.11 -5.34
C ASP A 140 -2.21 -18.75 -4.43
N ASP A 141 -2.17 -18.45 -3.12
CA ASP A 141 -3.09 -18.95 -2.09
C ASP A 141 -4.36 -18.12 -1.91
N ALA A 142 -4.54 -17.05 -2.69
CA ALA A 142 -5.68 -16.15 -2.53
C ALA A 142 -6.98 -16.76 -3.08
N ASP A 143 -8.03 -16.73 -2.25
CA ASP A 143 -9.38 -17.08 -2.68
C ASP A 143 -10.00 -15.98 -3.57
N SER A 144 -11.18 -16.28 -4.14
CA SER A 144 -11.88 -15.33 -5.00
C SER A 144 -12.22 -14.01 -4.29
N ALA A 145 -12.51 -14.05 -2.99
CA ALA A 145 -12.80 -12.86 -2.20
C ALA A 145 -11.53 -11.98 -2.06
N ALA A 146 -10.38 -12.57 -1.74
CA ALA A 146 -9.11 -11.88 -1.62
C ALA A 146 -8.67 -11.22 -2.94
N ARG A 147 -8.98 -11.85 -4.08
CA ARG A 147 -8.76 -11.26 -5.40
C ARG A 147 -9.70 -10.08 -5.67
N MET A 148 -10.99 -10.20 -5.30
CA MET A 148 -11.97 -9.13 -5.48
C MET A 148 -11.69 -7.91 -4.60
N TYR A 149 -11.25 -8.12 -3.36
CA TYR A 149 -11.00 -7.05 -2.39
C TYR A 149 -9.54 -6.58 -2.35
N GLY A 150 -8.69 -6.99 -3.30
CA GLY A 150 -7.33 -6.47 -3.45
C GLY A 150 -6.29 -7.01 -2.46
N THR A 151 -6.65 -7.93 -1.57
CA THR A 151 -5.71 -8.53 -0.60
C THR A 151 -4.83 -9.63 -1.19
N ALA A 152 -5.04 -9.96 -2.47
CA ALA A 152 -4.24 -10.92 -3.22
C ALA A 152 -2.96 -10.33 -3.85
N ARG A 153 -2.70 -9.02 -3.70
CA ARG A 153 -1.59 -8.32 -4.35
C ARG A 153 -0.51 -7.93 -3.37
N HIS A 154 0.71 -8.29 -3.72
CA HIS A 154 1.92 -7.84 -3.04
C HIS A 154 2.80 -7.03 -3.97
N PHE A 155 3.60 -6.15 -3.39
CA PHE A 155 4.44 -5.23 -4.13
C PHE A 155 5.88 -5.35 -3.67
N VAL A 156 6.81 -5.39 -4.63
CA VAL A 156 8.23 -5.36 -4.34
C VAL A 156 8.61 -3.95 -3.88
N PRO A 157 9.24 -3.77 -2.70
CA PRO A 157 9.56 -2.46 -2.14
C PRO A 157 10.30 -1.53 -3.11
N SER A 158 11.27 -2.06 -3.84
CA SER A 158 12.12 -1.31 -4.78
C SER A 158 11.29 -0.64 -5.88
N VAL A 159 10.38 -1.39 -6.49
CA VAL A 159 9.48 -0.89 -7.54
C VAL A 159 8.40 0.01 -6.95
N ALA A 160 7.79 -0.42 -5.85
CA ALA A 160 6.67 0.27 -5.24
C ALA A 160 7.06 1.63 -4.64
N ALA A 161 8.24 1.72 -4.01
CA ALA A 161 8.73 2.96 -3.42
C ALA A 161 9.04 4.01 -4.47
N GLU A 162 9.66 3.62 -5.60
CA GLU A 162 9.95 4.53 -6.71
C GLU A 162 8.66 5.09 -7.32
N TRP A 163 7.68 4.21 -7.56
CA TRP A 163 6.37 4.63 -8.04
C TRP A 163 5.67 5.55 -7.04
N ALA A 164 5.63 5.16 -5.76
CA ALA A 164 4.96 5.94 -4.71
C ALA A 164 5.59 7.34 -4.54
N ALA A 165 6.92 7.44 -4.58
CA ALA A 165 7.62 8.72 -4.50
C ALA A 165 7.31 9.67 -5.66
N GLN A 166 6.90 9.16 -6.82
CA GLN A 166 6.49 9.97 -7.96
C GLN A 166 5.01 10.37 -7.91
N GLN A 167 4.16 9.58 -7.24
CA GLN A 167 2.72 9.81 -7.20
C GLN A 167 2.25 10.55 -5.94
N PHE A 168 2.97 10.41 -4.81
CA PHE A 168 2.55 10.93 -3.52
C PHE A 168 3.62 11.83 -2.89
N ASP A 169 3.32 13.12 -2.75
CA ASP A 169 4.18 14.08 -2.05
C ASP A 169 4.38 13.73 -0.56
N THR A 170 3.44 12.96 0.00
CA THR A 170 3.47 12.49 1.39
C THR A 170 4.38 11.27 1.58
N PHE A 171 4.87 10.66 0.51
CA PHE A 171 5.72 9.48 0.61
C PHE A 171 7.07 9.85 1.25
N PRO A 172 7.52 9.14 2.30
CA PRO A 172 8.71 9.54 3.03
C PRO A 172 9.99 9.31 2.21
N ALA A 173 10.68 10.40 1.84
CA ALA A 173 11.95 10.35 1.11
C ALA A 173 13.04 9.53 1.83
N SER A 174 13.01 9.51 3.17
CA SER A 174 13.92 8.69 3.97
C SER A 174 13.65 7.19 3.86
N LEU A 175 12.39 6.78 3.63
CA LEU A 175 12.06 5.39 3.32
C LEU A 175 12.55 5.01 1.93
N LEU A 176 12.35 5.87 0.92
CA LEU A 176 12.88 5.65 -0.43
C LEU A 176 14.41 5.44 -0.39
N ALA A 177 15.11 6.30 0.34
CA ALA A 177 16.56 6.18 0.51
C ALA A 177 16.95 4.85 1.18
N ALA A 178 16.22 4.43 2.22
CA ALA A 178 16.46 3.16 2.90
C ALA A 178 16.23 1.94 1.99
N VAL A 179 15.20 1.97 1.13
CA VAL A 179 14.93 0.91 0.14
C VAL A 179 16.06 0.84 -0.89
N ARG A 180 16.47 1.98 -1.45
CA ARG A 180 17.59 2.05 -2.41
C ARG A 180 18.90 1.54 -1.82
N GLU A 181 19.18 1.86 -0.55
CA GLU A 181 20.39 1.39 0.14
C GLU A 181 20.36 -0.11 0.39
N ARG A 182 19.19 -0.67 0.74
CA ARG A 182 19.01 -2.12 0.83
C ARG A 182 19.28 -2.79 -0.52
N ASP A 183 18.71 -2.29 -1.60
CA ASP A 183 18.90 -2.91 -2.93
C ASP A 183 20.37 -2.85 -3.37
N ARG A 184 21.05 -1.73 -3.09
CA ARG A 184 22.48 -1.60 -3.32
C ARG A 184 23.28 -2.62 -2.51
N SER A 185 22.95 -2.78 -1.23
CA SER A 185 23.60 -3.76 -0.34
C SER A 185 23.35 -5.18 -0.83
N SER A 186 22.10 -5.51 -1.20
CA SER A 186 21.77 -6.82 -1.76
C SER A 186 22.47 -7.09 -3.08
N ALA A 187 22.64 -6.08 -3.95
CA ALA A 187 23.40 -6.20 -5.19
C ALA A 187 24.90 -6.39 -4.92
N ALA A 188 25.45 -5.70 -3.91
CA ALA A 188 26.83 -5.87 -3.48
C ALA A 188 27.09 -7.25 -2.88
N ASP A 189 26.15 -7.77 -2.08
CA ASP A 189 26.22 -9.12 -1.50
C ASP A 189 26.15 -10.20 -2.59
N LEU A 190 25.25 -10.04 -3.58
CA LEU A 190 25.20 -10.91 -4.76
C LEU A 190 26.49 -10.83 -5.59
N ALA A 191 27.08 -9.65 -5.72
CA ALA A 191 28.35 -9.45 -6.41
C ALA A 191 29.55 -9.98 -5.60
N ALA A 192 29.44 -10.16 -4.28
CA ALA A 192 30.47 -10.73 -3.42
C ALA A 192 30.40 -12.27 -3.36
N ILE A 193 29.20 -12.84 -3.44
CA ILE A 193 28.98 -14.31 -3.50
C ILE A 193 29.39 -14.87 -4.86
N VAL A 194 29.29 -14.08 -5.92
CA VAL A 194 29.82 -14.41 -7.24
C VAL A 194 31.22 -13.80 -7.36
N PRO A 195 32.32 -14.55 -7.18
CA PRO A 195 33.60 -14.05 -7.67
C PRO A 195 33.40 -13.88 -9.16
N VAL A 196 33.32 -12.64 -9.65
CA VAL A 196 33.11 -12.35 -11.06
C VAL A 196 34.20 -13.11 -11.83
N PRO A 197 33.90 -14.24 -12.51
CA PRO A 197 34.75 -14.52 -13.64
C PRO A 197 34.43 -13.36 -14.58
N GLU A 198 35.44 -12.64 -15.02
CA GLU A 198 35.32 -11.73 -16.14
C GLU A 198 34.48 -12.45 -17.20
N ILE A 199 33.19 -12.08 -17.32
CA ILE A 199 32.30 -12.66 -18.32
C ILE A 199 32.74 -11.97 -19.59
N ALA A 200 33.86 -12.46 -20.15
CA ALA A 200 34.07 -12.44 -21.57
C ALA A 200 32.71 -12.80 -22.18
N PRO A 201 32.17 -11.96 -23.08
CA PRO A 201 30.83 -12.16 -23.62
C PRO A 201 30.75 -13.61 -24.06
N LYS A 202 29.94 -14.41 -23.36
CA LYS A 202 29.73 -15.81 -23.74
C LYS A 202 29.19 -15.72 -25.15
N ALA A 203 30.04 -16.03 -26.12
CA ALA A 203 29.67 -16.04 -27.52
C ALA A 203 28.37 -16.84 -27.59
N ASN A 204 27.31 -16.20 -28.09
CA ASN A 204 26.01 -16.84 -28.28
C ASN A 204 26.27 -18.15 -29.00
N LYS A 205 26.23 -19.27 -28.27
CA LYS A 205 26.51 -20.57 -28.85
C LYS A 205 25.49 -20.73 -29.96
N PRO A 206 25.92 -20.89 -31.23
CA PRO A 206 24.96 -21.10 -32.31
C PRO A 206 24.12 -22.33 -31.96
N LEU A 207 22.80 -22.21 -32.09
CA LEU A 207 21.85 -23.30 -31.86
C LEU A 207 22.35 -24.57 -32.53
N ASP A 208 22.27 -25.69 -31.84
CA ASP A 208 22.62 -26.98 -32.43
C ASP A 208 21.65 -27.32 -33.58
N GLU A 209 22.06 -28.15 -34.53
CA GLU A 209 21.27 -28.46 -35.73
C GLU A 209 19.90 -29.05 -35.37
N ARG A 210 19.85 -29.87 -34.32
CA ARG A 210 18.61 -30.46 -33.80
C ARG A 210 17.67 -29.43 -33.19
N GLU A 211 18.23 -28.48 -32.43
CA GLU A 211 17.47 -27.38 -31.80
C GLU A 211 16.92 -26.44 -32.88
N ARG A 212 17.76 -26.06 -33.85
CA ARG A 212 17.38 -25.23 -35.00
C ARG A 212 16.26 -25.88 -35.81
N THR A 213 16.40 -27.15 -36.14
CA THR A 213 15.37 -27.88 -36.91
C THR A 213 14.06 -27.98 -36.12
N THR A 214 14.13 -28.20 -34.81
CA THR A 214 12.94 -28.24 -33.95
C THR A 214 12.23 -26.89 -33.93
N LEU A 215 12.97 -25.79 -33.76
CA LEU A 215 12.42 -24.44 -33.78
C LEU A 215 11.75 -24.12 -35.13
N LEU A 216 12.40 -24.45 -36.25
CA LEU A 216 11.83 -24.26 -37.59
C LEU A 216 10.52 -25.06 -37.76
N CYS A 217 10.43 -26.28 -37.25
CA CYS A 217 9.21 -27.07 -37.31
C CYS A 217 8.06 -26.47 -36.48
N VAL A 218 8.38 -25.95 -35.28
CA VAL A 218 7.38 -25.25 -34.44
C VAL A 218 6.86 -24.01 -35.17
N ILE A 219 7.75 -23.21 -35.75
CA ILE A 219 7.36 -22.03 -36.55
C ILE A 219 6.49 -22.45 -37.74
N GLY A 220 6.84 -23.54 -38.43
CA GLY A 220 6.04 -24.07 -39.55
C GLY A 220 4.64 -24.52 -39.14
N ALA A 221 4.52 -25.19 -37.99
CA ALA A 221 3.22 -25.58 -37.45
C ALA A 221 2.35 -24.36 -37.12
N LEU A 222 2.92 -23.36 -36.46
CA LEU A 222 2.24 -22.10 -36.14
C LEU A 222 1.80 -21.35 -37.41
N ALA A 223 2.65 -21.30 -38.43
CA ALA A 223 2.32 -20.66 -39.70
C ALA A 223 1.14 -21.35 -40.41
N LYS A 224 1.07 -22.69 -40.37
CA LYS A 224 -0.07 -23.45 -40.91
C LYS A 224 -1.36 -23.15 -40.15
N HIS A 225 -1.30 -23.04 -38.82
CA HIS A 225 -2.44 -22.62 -38.00
C HIS A 225 -2.89 -21.20 -38.31
N ALA A 226 -1.96 -20.29 -38.61
CA ALA A 226 -2.23 -18.93 -39.06
C ALA A 226 -2.69 -18.85 -40.53
N LYS A 227 -2.89 -19.99 -41.21
CA LYS A 227 -3.31 -20.10 -42.62
C LYS A 227 -2.34 -19.43 -43.60
N LEU A 228 -1.04 -19.36 -43.26
CA LEU A 228 -0.01 -18.89 -44.17
C LEU A 228 0.41 -20.01 -45.13
N ASP A 229 0.40 -19.72 -46.43
CA ASP A 229 0.87 -20.64 -47.46
C ASP A 229 2.39 -20.60 -47.56
N LEU A 230 3.05 -21.56 -46.91
CA LEU A 230 4.51 -21.68 -46.91
C LEU A 230 5.08 -22.14 -48.26
N SER A 231 4.26 -22.67 -49.18
CA SER A 231 4.71 -22.98 -50.54
C SER A 231 4.95 -21.70 -51.36
N GLN A 232 4.27 -20.60 -51.00
CA GLN A 232 4.44 -19.26 -51.55
C GLN A 232 5.20 -18.37 -50.55
N HIS A 233 6.35 -18.84 -50.08
CA HIS A 233 7.14 -18.23 -49.00
C HIS A 233 7.40 -16.72 -49.18
N MET A 234 7.56 -16.22 -50.42
CA MET A 234 7.73 -14.78 -50.68
C MET A 234 6.48 -13.97 -50.34
N LYS A 235 5.30 -14.42 -50.79
CA LYS A 235 4.03 -13.74 -50.51
C LYS A 235 3.66 -13.84 -49.03
N ALA A 236 3.96 -14.97 -48.40
CA ALA A 236 3.82 -15.13 -46.95
C ALA A 236 4.73 -14.15 -46.20
N GLY A 237 5.96 -13.96 -46.67
CA GLY A 237 6.89 -12.96 -46.14
C GLY A 237 6.37 -11.53 -46.23
N ASP A 238 5.83 -11.13 -47.38
CA ASP A 238 5.21 -9.80 -47.56
C ASP A 238 3.99 -9.61 -46.64
N THR A 239 3.20 -10.66 -46.47
CA THR A 239 2.04 -10.65 -45.56
C THR A 239 2.47 -10.46 -44.10
N ILE A 240 3.51 -11.17 -43.64
CA ILE A 240 4.04 -11.01 -42.29
C ILE A 240 4.66 -9.61 -42.09
N ALA A 241 5.42 -9.11 -43.07
CA ALA A 241 6.00 -7.77 -43.00
C ALA A 241 4.92 -6.67 -42.85
N ALA A 242 3.75 -6.86 -43.48
CA ALA A 242 2.62 -5.95 -43.35
C ALA A 242 1.90 -6.05 -41.99
N ILE A 243 1.84 -7.25 -41.39
CA ILE A 243 1.18 -7.50 -40.10
C ILE A 243 2.07 -7.07 -38.92
N VAL A 244 3.39 -7.21 -39.07
CA VAL A 244 4.37 -7.03 -37.98
C VAL A 244 5.44 -6.00 -38.38
N PRO A 245 5.05 -4.73 -38.63
CA PRO A 245 5.99 -3.69 -39.07
C PRO A 245 7.08 -3.38 -38.04
N GLU A 246 6.85 -3.66 -36.76
CA GLU A 246 7.79 -3.48 -35.66
C GLU A 246 9.07 -4.33 -35.79
N LEU A 247 9.03 -5.43 -36.56
CA LEU A 247 10.21 -6.26 -36.78
C LEU A 247 11.26 -5.60 -37.69
N GLN A 248 10.91 -4.53 -38.42
CA GLN A 248 11.80 -3.83 -39.35
C GLN A 248 12.51 -4.76 -40.36
N LEU A 249 11.88 -5.89 -40.68
CA LEU A 249 12.39 -6.85 -41.67
C LEU A 249 11.61 -6.72 -42.97
N THR A 250 12.31 -6.80 -44.09
CA THR A 250 11.66 -6.79 -45.41
C THR A 250 10.92 -8.11 -45.66
N GLY A 251 9.80 -8.06 -46.40
CA GLY A 251 9.07 -9.27 -46.79
C GLY A 251 9.93 -10.30 -47.51
N ARG A 252 10.91 -9.83 -48.30
CA ARG A 252 11.95 -10.68 -48.90
C ARG A 252 12.78 -11.44 -47.85
N THR A 253 13.34 -10.75 -46.87
CA THR A 253 14.13 -11.36 -45.80
C THR A 253 13.33 -12.41 -45.05
N ILE A 254 12.07 -12.08 -44.70
CA ILE A 254 11.17 -13.01 -44.02
C ILE A 254 10.88 -14.22 -44.91
N GLY A 255 10.60 -14.01 -46.20
CA GLY A 255 10.34 -15.08 -47.16
C GLY A 255 11.50 -16.06 -47.33
N GLU A 256 12.75 -15.58 -47.29
CA GLU A 256 13.94 -16.43 -47.32
C GLU A 256 14.07 -17.30 -46.05
N HIS A 257 13.66 -16.78 -44.88
CA HIS A 257 13.58 -17.57 -43.66
C HIS A 257 12.44 -18.59 -43.69
N LEU A 258 11.27 -18.21 -44.23
CA LEU A 258 10.13 -19.12 -44.38
C LEU A 258 10.41 -20.28 -45.34
N LYS A 259 11.27 -20.07 -46.35
CA LYS A 259 11.75 -21.16 -47.20
C LYS A 259 12.44 -22.25 -46.38
N LYS A 260 13.33 -21.87 -45.45
CA LYS A 260 14.04 -22.81 -44.55
C LYS A 260 13.07 -23.53 -43.61
N VAL A 261 11.98 -22.86 -43.20
CA VAL A 261 10.90 -23.48 -42.43
C VAL A 261 10.20 -24.57 -43.23
N GLY A 262 9.83 -24.29 -44.49
CA GLY A 262 9.24 -25.28 -45.39
C GLY A 262 10.13 -26.50 -45.59
N GLU A 263 11.41 -26.29 -45.89
CA GLU A 263 12.39 -27.36 -46.06
C GLU A 263 12.56 -28.21 -44.78
N ALA A 264 12.58 -27.60 -43.60
CA ALA A 264 12.69 -28.30 -42.33
C ALA A 264 11.44 -29.16 -42.02
N MET A 265 10.25 -28.64 -42.33
CA MET A 265 8.98 -29.36 -42.17
C MET A 265 8.90 -30.58 -43.10
N GLU A 266 9.33 -30.45 -44.36
CA GLU A 266 9.38 -31.57 -45.30
C GLU A 266 10.36 -32.66 -44.86
N LYS A 267 11.55 -32.27 -44.39
CA LYS A 267 12.57 -33.20 -43.88
C LYS A 267 12.13 -34.01 -42.67
N ARG A 268 11.21 -33.49 -41.85
CA ARG A 268 10.69 -34.16 -40.65
C ARG A 268 9.44 -34.99 -40.91
N THR A 269 8.75 -34.74 -42.02
CA THR A 269 7.53 -35.44 -42.43
C THR A 269 7.83 -36.64 -43.34
N LYS A 270 8.96 -36.64 -44.05
CA LYS A 270 9.54 -37.81 -44.72
C LYS A 270 10.29 -38.71 -43.75
#